data_AF-A0A7H4M913-F1
#
_entry.id   AF-A0A7H4M913-F1
#
_cell.length_a   1.000
_cell.length_b   1.000
_cell.length_c   1.000
_cell.angle_alpha   90.00
_cell.angle_beta   90.00
_cell.angle_gamma   90.00
#
_symmetry.space_group_name_H-M   'P 1'
#
loop_
_entity.id
_entity.type
_entity.pdbx_description
1 polymer ?
#
loop_
_entity_poly.entity_id
_entity_poly.type
_entity_poly.pdbx_seq_one_letter_code
_entity_poly.pdbx_strand_id
1 'polypeptide(L)' 'MHGPWDPAQGHRFNPAKLLLDPCAYRVEGDLPDDERLHGGMWEPDHRDSAAIAPKSQVVDLHYDWRGDKPPRTRGGKR' A
#
# COMPACT_ATOMS: atom_id res chain seq x y z
N MET A 1 -6.42 9.91 3.84
CA MET A 1 -6.57 9.91 5.32
C MET A 1 -6.62 11.35 5.81
N HIS A 2 -7.52 11.69 6.74
CA HIS A 2 -7.57 13.02 7.35
C HIS A 2 -6.69 13.08 8.60
N GLY A 3 -6.07 14.24 8.86
CA GLY A 3 -5.21 14.50 10.01
C GLY A 3 -4.34 15.73 9.78
N PRO A 4 -3.43 16.06 10.71
CA PRO A 4 -2.57 17.23 10.60
C PRO A 4 -1.54 17.11 9.47
N TRP A 5 -1.24 18.25 8.81
CA TRP A 5 -0.04 18.40 8.01
C TRP A 5 0.95 19.26 8.79
N ASP A 6 1.96 18.60 9.36
CA ASP A 6 3.05 19.21 10.11
C ASP A 6 4.34 18.44 9.81
N PRO A 7 5.04 18.79 8.71
CA PRO A 7 6.27 18.12 8.31
C PRO A 7 7.38 18.19 9.36
N ALA A 8 7.41 19.24 10.20
CA ALA A 8 8.41 19.40 11.26
C ALA A 8 8.21 18.40 12.40
N GLN A 9 6.97 17.94 12.62
CA GLN A 9 6.63 16.87 13.55
C GLN A 9 6.41 15.50 12.85
N GLY A 10 6.65 15.42 11.53
CA GLY A 10 6.48 14.20 10.75
C GLY A 10 5.04 13.87 10.35
N HIS A 11 4.05 14.70 10.71
CA HIS A 11 2.67 14.50 10.29
C HIS A 11 2.49 14.89 8.82
N ARG A 12 2.04 13.94 7.99
CA ARG A 12 1.86 14.15 6.53
C ARG A 12 0.51 13.66 6.02
N PHE A 13 -0.54 13.84 6.82
CA PHE A 13 -1.88 13.43 6.42
C PHE A 13 -2.34 14.30 5.23
N ASN A 14 -2.71 13.65 4.13
CA ASN A 14 -3.20 14.32 2.93
C ASN A 14 -4.40 13.55 2.35
N PRO A 15 -5.64 14.06 2.47
CA PRO A 15 -6.83 13.39 1.96
C PRO A 15 -6.97 13.47 0.43
N ALA A 16 -6.22 14.35 -0.25
CA ALA A 16 -6.21 14.41 -1.72
C ALA A 16 -5.44 13.23 -2.36
N LYS A 17 -4.68 12.47 -1.55
CA LYS A 17 -3.93 11.30 -2.02
C LYS A 17 -4.71 10.04 -1.66
N LEU A 18 -5.12 9.30 -2.68
CA LEU A 18 -5.68 7.97 -2.50
C LEU A 18 -4.59 7.03 -1.99
N LEU A 19 -4.88 6.34 -0.88
CA LEU A 19 -3.98 5.38 -0.26
C LEU A 19 -4.47 3.96 -0.51
N LEU A 20 -3.53 3.02 -0.65
CA LEU A 20 -3.82 1.59 -0.65
C LEU A 20 -4.10 1.11 0.77
N ASP A 21 -4.89 0.05 0.90
CA ASP A 21 -4.96 -0.75 2.12
C ASP A 21 -3.60 -1.45 2.32
N PRO A 22 -2.90 -1.21 3.45
CA PRO A 22 -1.61 -1.86 3.76
C PRO A 22 -1.69 -3.39 3.83
N CYS A 23 -2.88 -3.96 4.03
CA CYS A 23 -3.12 -5.39 4.13
C CYS A 23 -3.80 -5.97 2.88
N ALA A 24 -3.84 -5.24 1.77
CA ALA A 24 -4.41 -5.75 0.53
C ALA A 24 -3.67 -7.00 0.04
N TYR A 25 -4.42 -8.08 -0.22
CA TYR A 25 -3.89 -9.30 -0.82
C TYR A 25 -3.55 -9.14 -2.31
N ARG A 26 -4.17 -8.18 -2.99
CA ARG A 26 -3.89 -7.83 -4.39
C ARG A 26 -4.09 -6.34 -4.63
N VAL A 27 -3.24 -5.80 -5.50
CA VAL A 27 -3.29 -4.42 -6.00
C VAL A 27 -3.46 -4.48 -7.52
N GLU A 28 -4.33 -3.63 -8.06
CA GLU A 28 -4.66 -3.56 -9.48
C GLU A 28 -4.29 -2.18 -10.06
N GLY A 29 -3.70 -2.18 -11.26
CA GLY A 29 -3.22 -0.99 -11.96
C GLY A 29 -1.71 -0.80 -11.86
N ASP A 30 -1.16 -0.06 -12.82
CA ASP A 30 0.26 0.30 -12.85
C ASP A 30 0.56 1.45 -11.88
N LEU A 31 1.83 1.60 -11.53
CA LEU A 31 2.34 2.75 -10.77
C LEU A 31 3.12 3.67 -11.70
N PRO A 32 2.47 4.67 -12.33
CA PRO A 32 3.16 5.59 -13.21
C PRO A 32 4.07 6.54 -12.41
N ASP A 33 5.15 6.99 -13.04
CA ASP A 33 5.94 8.11 -12.52
C ASP A 33 5.18 9.42 -12.82
N ASP A 34 4.33 9.84 -11.87
CA ASP A 34 3.49 11.04 -11.98
C ASP A 34 3.52 11.83 -10.68
N GLU A 35 3.78 13.14 -10.79
CA GLU A 35 3.92 14.04 -9.64
C GLU A 35 2.67 14.09 -8.74
N ARG A 36 1.48 13.78 -9.25
CA ARG A 36 0.26 13.77 -8.43
C ARG A 36 0.31 12.70 -7.32
N LEU A 37 1.14 11.66 -7.48
CA LEU A 37 1.40 10.67 -6.45
C LEU A 37 2.26 11.23 -5.32
N HIS A 38 3.01 12.30 -5.56
CA HIS A 38 3.75 12.98 -4.52
C HIS A 38 2.80 13.74 -3.58
N GLY A 39 3.00 13.59 -2.27
CA GLY A 39 2.16 14.20 -1.23
C GLY A 39 2.44 15.69 -0.98
N GLY A 40 3.57 16.21 -1.49
CA GLY A 40 4.11 17.53 -1.16
C GLY A 40 5.28 17.46 -0.17
N MET A 41 6.22 18.42 -0.25
CA MET A 41 7.43 18.42 0.59
C MET A 41 7.24 19.23 1.87
N TRP A 42 6.91 20.52 1.73
CA TRP A 42 6.68 21.46 2.83
C TRP A 42 5.20 21.79 3.01
N GLU A 43 4.47 21.85 1.90
CA GLU A 43 3.02 22.06 1.85
C GLU A 43 2.36 20.84 1.21
N PRO A 44 1.11 20.51 1.60
CA PRO A 44 0.41 19.39 1.01
C PRO A 44 0.07 19.68 -0.45
N ASP A 45 0.35 18.73 -1.34
CA ASP A 45 -0.15 18.79 -2.71
C ASP A 45 -1.65 18.44 -2.72
N HIS A 46 -2.48 19.33 -3.22
CA HIS A 46 -3.94 19.17 -3.21
C HIS A 46 -4.54 18.50 -4.45
N ARG A 47 -3.71 18.13 -5.46
CA ARG A 47 -4.19 17.45 -6.67
C ARG A 47 -4.64 16.03 -6.32
N ASP A 48 -5.82 15.65 -6.79
CA ASP A 48 -6.35 14.29 -6.61
C ASP A 48 -5.49 13.27 -7.36
N SER A 49 -5.10 12.19 -6.68
CA SER A 49 -4.37 11.07 -7.28
C SER A 49 -5.27 9.91 -7.70
N ALA A 50 -6.57 9.93 -7.41
CA ALA A 50 -7.46 8.79 -7.64
C ALA A 50 -7.52 8.35 -9.11
N ALA A 51 -7.34 9.24 -10.08
CA ALA A 51 -7.36 8.86 -11.50
C ALA A 51 -6.17 7.97 -11.92
N ILE A 52 -5.06 8.00 -11.18
CA ILE A 52 -3.80 7.33 -11.54
C ILE A 52 -3.30 6.34 -10.50
N ALA A 53 -3.70 6.49 -9.24
CA ALA A 53 -3.22 5.63 -8.18
C ALA A 53 -3.82 4.23 -8.33
N PRO A 54 -3.02 3.15 -8.18
CA PRO A 54 -3.54 1.78 -8.20
C PRO A 54 -4.56 1.56 -7.08
N LYS A 55 -5.37 0.50 -7.21
CA LYS A 55 -6.46 0.18 -6.27
C LYS A 55 -6.21 -1.13 -5.55
N SER A 56 -6.55 -1.18 -4.26
CA SER A 56 -6.65 -2.45 -3.53
C SER A 56 -7.84 -3.25 -4.07
N GLN A 57 -7.62 -4.54 -4.37
CA GLN A 57 -8.64 -5.45 -4.85
C GLN A 57 -9.00 -6.46 -3.76
N VAL A 58 -10.29 -6.62 -3.49
CA VAL A 58 -10.81 -7.71 -2.67
C VAL A 58 -10.73 -9.00 -3.50
N VAL A 59 -10.11 -10.02 -2.93
CA VAL A 59 -9.92 -11.32 -3.59
C VAL A 59 -10.43 -12.45 -2.71
N ASP A 60 -10.91 -13.51 -3.35
CA ASP A 60 -11.16 -14.77 -2.66
C ASP A 60 -9.82 -15.46 -2.34
N LEU A 61 -9.66 -15.89 -1.10
CA LEU A 61 -8.45 -16.54 -0.60
C LEU A 61 -8.59 -18.06 -0.56
N HIS A 62 -9.72 -18.60 -1.02
CA HIS A 62 -9.91 -20.03 -1.10
C HIS A 62 -8.85 -20.67 -2.00
N TYR A 63 -8.09 -21.59 -1.40
CA TYR A 63 -7.10 -22.39 -2.11
C TYR A 63 -7.07 -23.80 -1.53
N ASP A 64 -7.12 -24.81 -2.39
CA ASP A 64 -7.00 -26.22 -2.01
C ASP A 64 -5.52 -26.59 -1.84
N TRP A 65 -5.05 -26.52 -0.59
CA TRP A 65 -3.70 -26.94 -0.19
C TRP A 65 -3.49 -28.45 -0.25
N ARG A 66 -4.54 -29.24 -0.51
CA ARG A 66 -4.50 -30.72 -0.54
C ARG A 66 -3.82 -31.27 0.72
N GLY A 67 -2.83 -32.13 0.55
CA GLY A 67 -2.07 -32.76 1.62
C GLY A 67 -0.79 -32.02 2.01
N ASP A 68 -0.65 -30.73 1.69
CA ASP A 68 0.54 -29.95 2.03
C ASP A 68 0.84 -30.00 3.53
N LYS A 69 2.10 -30.24 3.87
CA LYS A 69 2.57 -30.38 5.25
C LYS A 69 3.91 -29.67 5.39
N PRO A 70 4.15 -28.99 6.52
CA PRO A 70 5.43 -28.36 6.76
C PRO A 70 6.56 -29.39 6.69
N PRO A 71 7.72 -29.08 6.06
CA PRO A 71 8.80 -30.06 5.83
C PRO A 71 9.40 -30.68 7.10
N ARG A 72 9.24 -30.02 8.26
CA ARG A 72 9.76 -30.45 9.58
C ARG A 72 11.23 -30.94 9.56
N THR A 73 12.04 -30.42 8.64
CA THR A 73 13.45 -30.75 8.54
C THR A 73 14.23 -30.09 9.68
N ARG A 74 15.06 -30.87 10.37
CA ARG A 74 15.91 -30.35 11.45
C ARG A 74 17.03 -29.51 10.81
N GLY A 75 17.08 -28.22 11.10
CA GLY A 75 18.16 -27.34 10.65
C GLY A 75 19.51 -27.89 11.12
N GLY A 76 20.35 -28.31 10.19
CA GLY A 76 21.69 -28.81 10.50
C GLY A 76 22.53 -27.69 11.12
N LYS A 77 23.02 -27.92 12.34
CA LYS A 77 24.10 -27.10 12.90
C LYS A 77 25.35 -27.37 12.06
N ARG A 78 25.81 -26.37 11.32
CA ARG A 78 27.21 -26.27 10.89
C ARG A 78 28.03 -25.76 12.06
#